data_AF-A0A1U7NC41-F1
#
_entry.id   AF-A0A1U7NC41-F1
#
_cell.length_a   1.000
_cell.length_b   1.000
_cell.length_c   1.000
_cell.angle_alpha   90.00
_cell.angle_beta   90.00
_cell.angle_gamma   90.00
#
_symmetry.space_group_name_H-M   'P 1'
#
loop_
_entity.id
_entity.type
_entity.pdbx_description
1 polymer ?
#
loop_
_entity_poly.entity_id
_entity_poly.type
_entity_poly.pdbx_seq_one_letter_code
_entity_poly.pdbx_strand_id
1 'polypeptide(L)'
;MIGNGPYLNKIDLSLLNNYYTFGLNKIYLIFDKVNLNISYHVAVNHLVFEQSAREFEKLNCPSFLSARAADNVVDKRDHIYKIFTSGNPFVFQTDASKLICEGYTVTYVAMQLAFYMGFKRIFLIGVDHNFTAVGNPNEKQFLKGDDPNHFTPGYFGNKEWHLPDLEGSELAYHMARFNFNRSGREIYDATVDGKLQIFPKITFEQALDMCKKK
;
A
#
# COMPACT_ATOMS: atom_id res chain seq x y z
N MET A 1 -6.21 5.20 0.84
CA MET A 1 -5.26 4.10 0.58
C MET A 1 -5.18 3.28 1.84
N ILE A 2 -5.36 1.98 1.71
CA ILE A 2 -5.48 1.04 2.82
C ILE A 2 -4.18 0.24 2.88
N GLY A 3 -3.37 0.54 3.89
CA GLY A 3 -2.16 -0.20 4.22
C GLY A 3 -2.48 -1.58 4.78
N ASN A 4 -1.61 -2.09 5.65
CA ASN A 4 -1.73 -3.44 6.19
C ASN A 4 -1.41 -3.50 7.69
N GLY A 5 -1.24 -2.38 8.37
CA GLY A 5 -0.85 -2.36 9.77
C GLY A 5 -1.94 -2.82 10.73
N PRO A 6 -1.57 -3.16 11.98
CA PRO A 6 -2.45 -3.79 12.97
C PRO A 6 -3.68 -2.96 13.32
N TYR A 7 -3.59 -1.62 13.25
CA TYR A 7 -4.70 -0.75 13.63
C TYR A 7 -5.88 -0.75 12.65
N LEU A 8 -5.77 -1.41 11.50
CA LEU A 8 -6.94 -1.67 10.63
C LEU A 8 -8.06 -2.43 11.35
N ASN A 9 -7.72 -3.29 12.33
CA ASN A 9 -8.72 -4.02 13.12
C ASN A 9 -9.52 -3.12 14.08
N LYS A 10 -9.13 -1.85 14.25
CA LYS A 10 -9.81 -0.89 15.14
C LYS A 10 -10.87 -0.04 14.42
N ILE A 11 -10.97 -0.14 13.10
CA ILE A 11 -11.88 0.71 12.30
C ILE A 11 -12.87 -0.14 11.52
N ASP A 12 -14.10 0.38 11.36
CA ASP A 12 -15.09 -0.24 10.48
C ASP A 12 -14.78 0.10 9.02
N LEU A 13 -14.09 -0.83 8.35
CA LEU A 13 -13.70 -0.70 6.95
C LEU A 13 -14.90 -0.74 5.98
N SER A 14 -16.07 -1.20 6.41
CA SER A 14 -17.25 -1.25 5.54
C SER A 14 -17.74 0.15 5.14
N LEU A 15 -17.41 1.17 5.95
CA LEU A 15 -17.68 2.58 5.67
C LEU A 15 -16.95 3.09 4.41
N LEU A 16 -15.90 2.39 3.98
CA LEU A 16 -15.09 2.77 2.81
C LEU A 16 -15.71 2.38 1.48
N ASN A 17 -16.77 1.54 1.46
CA ASN A 17 -17.38 1.04 0.23
C ASN A 17 -17.93 2.14 -0.69
N ASN A 18 -18.22 3.34 -0.14
CA ASN A 18 -18.72 4.49 -0.91
C ASN A 18 -17.60 5.37 -1.48
N TYR A 19 -16.33 4.99 -1.33
CA TYR A 19 -15.18 5.79 -1.75
C TYR A 19 -14.27 5.00 -2.69
N TYR A 20 -13.43 5.73 -3.44
CA TYR A 20 -12.35 5.10 -4.18
C TYR A 20 -11.25 4.64 -3.23
N THR A 21 -10.91 3.36 -3.28
CA THR A 21 -9.96 2.72 -2.36
C THR A 21 -8.86 2.02 -3.12
N PHE A 22 -7.63 2.19 -2.63
CA PHE A 22 -6.48 1.41 -3.06
C PHE A 22 -6.12 0.48 -1.91
N GLY A 23 -6.28 -0.82 -2.11
CA GLY A 23 -5.81 -1.85 -1.19
C GLY A 23 -4.40 -2.29 -1.55
N LEU A 24 -3.52 -2.45 -0.55
CA LEU A 24 -2.09 -2.66 -0.78
C LEU A 24 -1.67 -4.08 -0.43
N ASN A 25 -0.79 -4.70 -1.22
CA ASN A 25 -0.22 -6.03 -0.98
C ASN A 25 -1.32 -7.07 -0.65
N LYS A 26 -1.24 -7.73 0.51
CA LYS A 26 -2.15 -8.80 0.93
C LYS A 26 -3.41 -8.32 1.62
N ILE A 27 -3.92 -7.15 1.23
CA ILE A 27 -5.17 -6.60 1.76
C ILE A 27 -6.34 -7.60 1.69
N TYR A 28 -6.34 -8.53 0.72
CA TYR A 28 -7.36 -9.55 0.57
C TYR A 28 -7.57 -10.43 1.82
N LEU A 29 -6.55 -10.56 2.68
CA LEU A 29 -6.65 -11.32 3.93
C LEU A 29 -7.67 -10.75 4.92
N ILE A 30 -8.17 -9.53 4.70
CA ILE A 30 -9.19 -8.91 5.53
C ILE A 30 -10.61 -9.19 5.03
N PHE A 31 -10.80 -9.60 3.77
CA PHE A 31 -12.12 -9.64 3.12
C PHE A 31 -13.07 -10.67 3.73
N ASP A 32 -12.55 -11.74 4.32
CA ASP A 32 -13.39 -12.72 5.03
C ASP A 32 -13.95 -12.19 6.37
N LYS A 33 -13.37 -11.09 6.89
CA LYS A 33 -13.73 -10.51 8.19
C LYS A 33 -14.57 -9.24 8.07
N VAL A 34 -14.42 -8.51 6.96
CA VAL A 34 -15.10 -7.22 6.76
C VAL A 34 -15.68 -7.15 5.35
N ASN A 35 -16.88 -6.56 5.24
CA ASN A 35 -17.45 -6.24 3.94
C ASN A 35 -16.71 -5.04 3.34
N LEU A 36 -15.63 -5.30 2.59
CA LEU A 36 -14.81 -4.27 1.95
C LEU A 36 -14.64 -4.60 0.47
N ASN A 37 -15.12 -3.70 -0.39
CA ASN A 37 -14.92 -3.75 -1.82
C ASN A 37 -13.90 -2.69 -2.22
N ILE A 38 -12.70 -3.12 -2.59
CA ILE A 38 -11.64 -2.21 -3.02
C ILE A 38 -11.82 -1.79 -4.48
N SER A 39 -11.47 -0.53 -4.81
CA SER A 39 -11.53 -0.04 -6.20
C SER A 39 -10.30 -0.40 -7.01
N TYR A 40 -9.14 -0.42 -6.36
CA TYR A 40 -7.85 -0.72 -6.97
C TYR A 40 -7.00 -1.54 -6.00
N HIS A 41 -6.15 -2.40 -6.55
CA HIS A 41 -5.15 -3.15 -5.79
C HIS A 41 -3.74 -2.80 -6.30
N VAL A 42 -2.76 -2.74 -5.41
CA VAL A 42 -1.36 -2.47 -5.76
C VAL A 42 -0.43 -3.38 -4.97
N ALA A 43 0.52 -4.03 -5.64
CA ALA A 43 1.57 -4.82 -5.00
C ALA A 43 2.88 -4.76 -5.81
N VAL A 44 4.03 -4.81 -5.14
CA VAL A 44 5.35 -4.73 -5.81
C VAL A 44 6.42 -5.68 -5.28
N ASN A 45 6.24 -6.29 -4.12
CA ASN A 45 7.26 -7.13 -3.49
C ASN A 45 7.19 -8.58 -4.02
N HIS A 46 8.33 -9.12 -4.44
CA HIS A 46 8.43 -10.48 -4.97
C HIS A 46 7.93 -11.56 -4.00
N LEU A 47 8.30 -11.50 -2.71
CA LEU A 47 7.84 -12.48 -1.72
C LEU A 47 6.32 -12.41 -1.51
N VAL A 48 5.74 -11.22 -1.66
CA VAL A 48 4.27 -11.07 -1.62
C VAL A 48 3.62 -11.77 -2.81
N PHE A 49 4.22 -11.71 -4.01
CA PHE A 49 3.70 -12.43 -5.17
C PHE A 49 3.81 -13.94 -5.01
N GLU A 50 4.97 -14.47 -4.60
CA GLU A 50 5.16 -15.91 -4.37
C GLU A 50 4.12 -16.47 -3.39
N GLN A 51 3.72 -15.67 -2.41
CA GLN A 51 2.80 -16.09 -1.35
C GLN A 51 1.32 -15.85 -1.67
N SER A 52 1.01 -15.02 -2.67
CA SER A 52 -0.35 -14.49 -2.89
C SER A 52 -0.82 -14.47 -4.34
N ALA A 53 -0.04 -14.99 -5.31
CA ALA A 53 -0.34 -14.94 -6.74
C ALA A 53 -1.78 -15.39 -7.08
N ARG A 54 -2.17 -16.59 -6.60
CA ARG A 54 -3.51 -17.15 -6.83
C ARG A 54 -4.64 -16.28 -6.26
N GLU A 55 -4.37 -15.54 -5.19
CA GLU A 55 -5.37 -14.66 -4.58
C GLU A 55 -5.49 -13.35 -5.36
N PHE A 56 -4.38 -12.82 -5.88
CA PHE A 56 -4.40 -11.66 -6.79
C PHE A 56 -5.13 -11.96 -8.10
N GLU A 57 -4.98 -13.17 -8.63
CA GLU A 57 -5.70 -13.64 -9.81
C GLU A 57 -7.22 -13.74 -9.64
N LYS A 58 -7.71 -13.85 -8.40
CA LYS A 58 -9.14 -13.93 -8.07
C LYS A 58 -9.77 -12.58 -7.72
N LEU A 59 -8.97 -11.52 -7.59
CA LEU A 59 -9.49 -10.19 -7.28
C LEU A 59 -10.42 -9.69 -8.40
N ASN A 60 -11.45 -8.95 -8.03
CA ASN A 60 -12.46 -8.42 -8.96
C ASN A 60 -12.27 -6.93 -9.31
N CYS A 61 -11.08 -6.38 -9.01
CA CYS A 61 -10.75 -4.98 -9.21
C CYS A 61 -9.44 -4.85 -10.03
N PRO A 62 -9.20 -3.72 -10.71
CA PRO A 62 -7.91 -3.46 -11.33
C PRO A 62 -6.74 -3.60 -10.34
N SER A 63 -5.80 -4.50 -10.65
CA SER A 63 -4.61 -4.79 -9.86
C SER A 63 -3.36 -4.33 -10.58
N PHE A 64 -2.64 -3.36 -10.01
CA PHE A 64 -1.38 -2.83 -10.54
C PHE A 64 -0.20 -3.53 -9.88
N LEU A 65 0.47 -4.40 -10.62
CA LEU A 65 1.54 -5.26 -10.11
C LEU A 65 2.88 -4.87 -10.71
N SER A 66 3.94 -4.83 -9.89
CA SER A 66 5.31 -4.67 -10.41
C SER A 66 5.63 -5.77 -11.44
N ALA A 67 5.85 -5.38 -12.70
CA ALA A 67 6.19 -6.33 -13.77
C ALA A 67 7.45 -7.14 -13.42
N ARG A 68 8.50 -6.44 -12.94
CA ARG A 68 9.79 -7.06 -12.60
C ARG A 68 9.71 -8.17 -11.54
N ALA A 69 8.68 -8.13 -10.69
CA ALA A 69 8.54 -9.07 -9.57
C ALA A 69 7.37 -10.05 -9.75
N ALA A 70 6.35 -9.70 -10.56
CA ALA A 70 5.19 -10.54 -10.85
C ALA A 70 5.34 -11.37 -12.14
N ASP A 71 6.29 -11.04 -13.01
CA ASP A 71 6.54 -11.82 -14.23
C ASP A 71 6.90 -13.27 -13.92
N ASN A 72 6.22 -14.19 -14.60
CA ASN A 72 6.28 -15.64 -14.38
C ASN A 72 5.85 -16.13 -12.98
N VAL A 73 5.32 -15.25 -12.12
CA VAL A 73 4.81 -15.60 -10.78
C VAL A 73 3.28 -15.49 -10.72
N VAL A 74 2.71 -14.46 -11.36
CA VAL A 74 1.27 -14.20 -11.41
C VAL A 74 0.76 -14.39 -12.84
N ASP A 75 -0.27 -15.22 -13.01
CA ASP A 75 -0.87 -15.46 -14.32
C ASP A 75 -1.53 -14.20 -14.88
N LYS A 76 -1.55 -14.11 -16.20
CA LYS A 76 -2.25 -13.02 -16.89
C LYS A 76 -3.76 -13.13 -16.65
N ARG A 77 -4.37 -12.01 -16.24
CA ARG A 77 -5.82 -11.80 -16.11
C ARG A 77 -6.20 -10.43 -16.65
N ASP A 78 -7.45 -10.25 -17.06
CA ASP A 78 -7.91 -9.00 -17.67
C ASP A 78 -7.91 -7.80 -16.70
N HIS A 79 -8.05 -8.05 -15.40
CA HIS A 79 -7.96 -7.01 -14.36
C HIS A 79 -6.53 -6.74 -13.89
N ILE A 80 -5.53 -7.51 -14.33
CA ILE A 80 -4.14 -7.37 -13.88
C ILE A 80 -3.34 -6.53 -14.87
N TYR A 81 -2.83 -5.40 -14.38
CA TYR A 81 -1.99 -4.46 -15.11
C TYR A 81 -0.56 -4.54 -14.55
N LYS A 82 0.37 -5.07 -15.34
CA LYS A 82 1.77 -5.11 -14.96
C LYS A 82 2.43 -3.76 -15.27
N ILE A 83 2.90 -3.08 -14.24
CA ILE A 83 3.53 -1.76 -14.33
C ILE A 83 5.05 -1.87 -14.24
N PHE A 84 5.76 -1.08 -15.03
CA PHE A 84 7.22 -1.03 -14.96
C PHE A 84 7.66 -0.28 -13.71
N THR A 85 8.35 -0.97 -12.81
CA THR A 85 8.84 -0.40 -11.56
C THR A 85 10.34 -0.56 -11.42
N SER A 86 10.97 0.30 -10.60
CA SER A 86 12.38 0.21 -10.25
C SER A 86 12.65 0.82 -8.88
N GLY A 87 13.72 0.39 -8.21
CA GLY A 87 14.26 1.09 -7.03
C GLY A 87 15.04 2.37 -7.38
N ASN A 88 15.44 2.54 -8.64
CA ASN A 88 16.21 3.69 -9.13
C ASN A 88 15.79 4.11 -10.56
N PRO A 89 15.85 5.41 -10.91
CA PRO A 89 16.24 6.53 -10.05
C PRO A 89 15.17 6.82 -8.99
N PHE A 90 15.60 7.40 -7.86
CA PHE A 90 14.71 7.73 -6.76
C PHE A 90 13.95 9.03 -7.06
N VAL A 91 12.81 8.92 -7.77
CA VAL A 91 12.00 10.06 -8.24
C VAL A 91 10.50 9.83 -8.05
N PHE A 92 9.70 10.90 -7.97
CA PHE A 92 8.24 10.80 -8.03
C PHE A 92 7.78 10.81 -9.49
N GLN A 93 7.26 9.68 -9.95
CA GLN A 93 6.70 9.56 -11.30
C GLN A 93 5.27 10.12 -11.34
N THR A 94 5.05 11.09 -12.24
CA THR A 94 3.72 11.69 -12.45
C THR A 94 2.96 11.05 -13.61
N ASP A 95 3.65 10.27 -14.45
CA ASP A 95 3.11 9.56 -15.61
C ASP A 95 3.28 8.04 -15.42
N ALA A 96 2.20 7.34 -15.13
CA ALA A 96 2.23 5.90 -14.85
C ALA A 96 2.53 5.02 -16.07
N SER A 97 2.60 5.60 -17.28
CA SER A 97 3.09 4.89 -18.48
C SER A 97 4.62 4.75 -18.50
N LYS A 98 5.32 5.48 -17.63
CA LYS A 98 6.78 5.47 -17.48
C LYS A 98 7.20 4.60 -16.29
N LEU A 99 8.51 4.43 -16.13
CA LEU A 99 9.09 3.72 -15.00
C LEU A 99 8.70 4.38 -13.67
N ILE A 100 8.04 3.62 -12.80
CA ILE A 100 7.57 4.04 -11.47
C ILE A 100 8.62 3.68 -10.42
N CYS A 101 8.94 4.60 -9.51
CA CYS A 101 9.86 4.34 -8.41
C CYS A 101 9.14 3.58 -7.28
N GLU A 102 9.71 2.49 -6.78
CA GLU A 102 9.12 1.69 -5.69
C GLU A 102 9.22 2.39 -4.33
N GLY A 103 10.19 3.30 -4.13
CA GLY A 103 10.30 4.13 -2.93
C GLY A 103 10.36 3.35 -1.61
N TYR A 104 10.83 2.10 -1.65
CA TYR A 104 10.87 1.17 -0.51
C TYR A 104 9.50 0.87 0.14
N THR A 105 8.39 1.25 -0.49
CA THR A 105 7.04 1.00 0.01
C THR A 105 6.01 0.98 -1.11
N VAL A 106 5.14 -0.04 -1.10
CA VAL A 106 4.02 -0.13 -2.05
C VAL A 106 3.09 1.08 -1.98
N THR A 107 3.00 1.73 -0.81
CA THR A 107 2.20 2.94 -0.60
C THR A 107 2.67 4.06 -1.52
N TYR A 108 3.98 4.17 -1.76
CA TYR A 108 4.56 5.19 -2.63
C TYR A 108 4.22 4.97 -4.10
N VAL A 109 4.19 3.70 -4.53
CA VAL A 109 3.73 3.31 -5.87
C VAL A 109 2.25 3.65 -6.05
N ALA A 110 1.42 3.34 -5.05
CA ALA A 110 0.00 3.72 -5.07
C ALA A 110 -0.20 5.24 -5.12
N MET A 111 0.62 6.03 -4.41
CA MET A 111 0.60 7.50 -4.48
C MET A 111 0.89 8.03 -5.89
N GLN A 112 1.89 7.46 -6.58
CA GLN A 112 2.22 7.85 -7.97
C GLN A 112 1.08 7.47 -8.93
N LEU A 113 0.51 6.26 -8.79
CA LEU A 113 -0.66 5.83 -9.57
C LEU A 113 -1.87 6.74 -9.34
N ALA A 114 -2.20 7.04 -8.09
CA ALA A 114 -3.31 7.91 -7.76
C ALA A 114 -3.08 9.35 -8.26
N PHE A 115 -1.84 9.83 -8.23
CA PHE A 115 -1.48 11.12 -8.81
C PHE A 115 -1.74 11.13 -10.32
N TYR A 116 -1.28 10.11 -11.04
CA TYR A 116 -1.50 9.98 -12.48
C TYR A 116 -3.00 9.91 -12.83
N MET A 117 -3.78 9.19 -12.04
CA MET A 117 -5.25 9.08 -12.18
C MET A 117 -6.01 10.36 -11.82
N GLY A 118 -5.33 11.42 -11.36
CA GLY A 118 -5.95 12.71 -11.09
C GLY A 118 -6.56 12.86 -9.69
N PHE A 119 -6.31 11.93 -8.76
CA PHE A 119 -6.75 12.09 -7.38
C PHE A 119 -6.07 13.32 -6.75
N LYS A 120 -6.90 14.19 -6.14
CA LYS A 120 -6.46 15.46 -5.52
C LYS A 120 -6.19 15.35 -4.03
N ARG A 121 -6.84 14.40 -3.35
CA ARG A 121 -6.67 14.16 -1.91
C ARG A 121 -6.52 12.67 -1.67
N ILE A 122 -5.47 12.31 -0.93
CA ILE A 122 -5.21 10.94 -0.49
C ILE A 122 -5.36 10.90 1.03
N PHE A 123 -6.04 9.87 1.52
CA PHE A 123 -6.20 9.58 2.94
C PHE A 123 -5.57 8.22 3.22
N LEU A 124 -4.56 8.16 4.08
CA LEU A 124 -3.91 6.91 4.48
C LEU A 124 -4.63 6.32 5.68
N ILE A 125 -4.85 5.01 5.67
CA ILE A 125 -5.31 4.23 6.82
C ILE A 125 -4.49 2.94 6.89
N GLY A 126 -4.15 2.47 8.09
CA GLY A 126 -3.34 1.27 8.28
C GLY A 126 -1.90 1.39 7.78
N VAL A 127 -1.35 2.61 7.74
CA VAL A 127 0.06 2.90 7.42
C VAL A 127 0.79 3.23 8.72
N ASP A 128 0.87 2.23 9.59
CA ASP A 128 1.22 2.42 11.01
C ASP A 128 2.67 2.86 11.21
N HIS A 129 3.57 2.52 10.28
CA HIS A 129 5.00 2.88 10.31
C HIS A 129 5.67 2.51 11.63
N ASN A 130 5.28 1.36 12.18
CA ASN A 130 5.70 0.85 13.48
C ASN A 130 5.91 -0.65 13.36
N PHE A 131 7.16 -1.07 13.21
CA PHE A 131 7.52 -2.46 12.99
C PHE A 131 8.43 -2.96 14.11
N THR A 132 8.13 -4.15 14.62
CA THR A 132 9.00 -4.93 15.48
C THR A 132 9.85 -5.84 14.60
N ALA A 133 11.03 -5.35 14.22
CA ALA A 133 11.99 -6.03 13.37
C ALA A 133 13.43 -5.69 13.80
N VAL A 134 14.35 -6.65 13.67
CA VAL A 134 15.77 -6.47 13.95
C VAL A 134 16.58 -7.01 12.78
N GLY A 135 17.41 -6.16 12.17
CA GLY A 135 18.22 -6.49 11.01
C GLY A 135 18.42 -5.27 10.11
N ASN A 136 18.98 -5.49 8.93
CA ASN A 136 19.21 -4.41 7.97
C ASN A 136 17.93 -4.10 7.17
N PRO A 137 17.76 -2.85 6.70
CA PRO A 137 16.67 -2.51 5.78
C PRO A 137 16.64 -3.42 4.54
N ASN A 138 15.44 -3.88 4.16
CA ASN A 138 15.19 -4.80 3.04
C ASN A 138 15.83 -6.19 3.18
N GLU A 139 16.40 -6.53 4.33
CA GLU A 139 16.96 -7.86 4.57
C GLU A 139 15.85 -8.93 4.49
N LYS A 140 16.11 -10.02 3.76
CA LYS A 140 15.22 -11.16 3.68
C LYS A 140 15.37 -12.02 4.93
N GLN A 141 14.29 -12.22 5.67
CA GLN A 141 14.25 -13.04 6.88
C GLN A 141 13.05 -14.00 6.86
N PHE A 142 13.08 -15.01 7.74
CA PHE A 142 11.92 -15.88 8.00
C PHE A 142 11.27 -15.48 9.33
N LEU A 143 10.01 -15.07 9.30
CA LEU A 143 9.27 -14.70 10.51
C LEU A 143 8.66 -15.95 11.14
N LYS A 144 9.23 -16.42 12.25
CA LYS A 144 8.70 -17.55 13.02
C LYS A 144 7.59 -17.11 13.96
N GLY A 145 6.44 -17.77 13.91
CA GLY A 145 5.27 -17.44 14.75
C GLY A 145 4.37 -16.39 14.14
N ASP A 146 3.62 -15.69 14.99
CA ASP A 146 2.64 -14.69 14.60
C ASP A 146 3.29 -13.37 14.15
N ASP A 147 2.70 -12.72 13.14
CA ASP A 147 3.10 -11.40 12.67
C ASP A 147 2.45 -10.28 13.50
N PRO A 148 3.23 -9.53 14.30
CA PRO A 148 2.70 -8.41 15.10
C PRO A 148 2.60 -7.11 14.28
N ASN A 149 3.17 -7.07 13.08
CA ASN A 149 3.35 -5.85 12.29
C ASN A 149 2.18 -5.57 11.35
N HIS A 150 1.25 -6.52 11.22
CA HIS A 150 0.14 -6.44 10.28
C HIS A 150 -1.20 -6.81 10.94
N PHE A 151 -2.31 -6.49 10.27
CA PHE A 151 -3.67 -6.73 10.79
C PHE A 151 -4.04 -8.20 11.02
N THR A 152 -3.22 -9.16 10.58
CA THR A 152 -3.49 -10.57 10.82
C THR A 152 -2.19 -11.31 11.15
N PRO A 153 -2.18 -12.18 12.17
CA PRO A 153 -0.98 -12.94 12.55
C PRO A 153 -0.38 -13.76 11.39
N GLY A 154 -1.22 -14.23 10.48
CA GLY A 154 -0.81 -15.02 9.33
C GLY A 154 -0.21 -14.22 8.17
N TYR A 155 -0.07 -12.89 8.27
CA TYR A 155 0.34 -12.03 7.15
C TYR A 155 1.73 -12.42 6.61
N PHE A 156 2.76 -12.33 7.45
CA PHE A 156 4.06 -12.99 7.24
C PHE A 156 4.34 -14.11 8.25
N GLY A 157 3.38 -14.45 9.13
CA GLY A 157 3.56 -15.51 10.12
C GLY A 157 3.93 -16.85 9.48
N ASN A 158 5.06 -17.41 9.91
CA ASN A 158 5.73 -18.59 9.37
C ASN A 158 6.05 -18.50 7.86
N LYS A 159 6.46 -17.31 7.40
CA LYS A 159 6.83 -17.05 5.99
C LYS A 159 8.09 -16.20 5.91
N GLU A 160 8.68 -16.17 4.73
CA GLU A 160 9.73 -15.23 4.40
C GLU A 160 9.15 -13.82 4.20
N TRP A 161 9.90 -12.80 4.59
CA TRP A 161 9.55 -11.40 4.42
C TRP A 161 10.81 -10.55 4.26
N HIS A 162 10.64 -9.34 3.75
CA HIS A 162 11.69 -8.33 3.73
C HIS A 162 11.44 -7.36 4.87
N LEU A 163 12.50 -7.07 5.65
CA LEU A 163 12.43 -6.06 6.70
C LEU A 163 12.12 -4.68 6.12
N PRO A 164 11.33 -3.85 6.82
CA PRO A 164 10.97 -2.52 6.35
C PRO A 164 12.18 -1.60 6.31
N ASP A 165 12.24 -0.76 5.29
CA ASP A 165 13.19 0.36 5.19
C ASP A 165 12.46 1.67 5.52
N LEU A 166 12.38 1.98 6.82
CA LEU A 166 11.62 3.13 7.30
C LEU A 166 12.21 4.45 6.79
N GLU A 167 13.54 4.62 6.86
CA GLU A 167 14.22 5.82 6.38
C GLU A 167 14.04 6.01 4.87
N GLY A 168 14.23 4.95 4.08
CA GLY A 168 14.00 4.97 2.64
C GLY A 168 12.55 5.31 2.29
N SER A 169 11.59 4.73 3.02
CA SER A 169 10.17 5.01 2.82
C SER A 169 9.78 6.44 3.22
N GLU A 170 10.38 7.02 4.27
CA GLU A 170 10.16 8.40 4.68
C GLU A 170 10.67 9.40 3.64
N LEU A 171 11.84 9.15 3.05
CA LEU A 171 12.35 9.93 1.91
C LEU A 171 11.35 9.91 0.74
N ALA A 172 10.79 8.73 0.44
CA ALA A 172 9.78 8.59 -0.60
C ALA A 172 8.50 9.37 -0.24
N TYR A 173 8.01 9.27 1.00
CA TYR A 173 6.84 10.02 1.45
C TYR A 173 7.03 11.53 1.42
N HIS A 174 8.22 12.04 1.78
CA HIS A 174 8.54 13.46 1.65
C HIS A 174 8.47 13.91 0.18
N MET A 175 8.99 13.08 -0.73
CA MET A 175 8.93 13.37 -2.16
C MET A 175 7.49 13.31 -2.71
N ALA A 176 6.66 12.38 -2.24
CA ALA A 176 5.23 12.35 -2.56
C ALA A 176 4.54 13.63 -2.07
N ARG A 177 4.74 13.99 -0.79
CA ARG A 177 4.16 15.20 -0.18
C ARG A 177 4.53 16.45 -0.98
N PHE A 178 5.81 16.58 -1.35
CA PHE A 178 6.27 17.72 -2.16
C PHE A 178 5.54 17.82 -3.50
N ASN A 179 5.45 16.72 -4.26
CA ASN A 179 4.82 16.72 -5.58
C ASN A 179 3.31 16.93 -5.54
N PHE A 180 2.63 16.34 -4.55
CA PHE A 180 1.22 16.59 -4.31
C PHE A 180 0.99 18.07 -3.98
N ASN A 181 1.68 18.60 -2.98
CA ASN A 181 1.50 19.99 -2.54
C ASN A 181 1.79 21.00 -3.66
N ARG A 182 2.89 20.80 -4.41
CA ARG A 182 3.25 21.65 -5.55
C ARG A 182 2.16 21.66 -6.63
N SER A 183 1.37 20.61 -6.72
CA SER A 183 0.27 20.46 -7.68
C SER A 183 -1.09 20.88 -7.13
N GLY A 184 -1.14 21.50 -5.94
CA GLY A 184 -2.40 21.85 -5.27
C GLY A 184 -3.20 20.63 -4.81
N ARG A 185 -2.51 19.54 -4.47
CA ARG A 185 -3.07 18.27 -4.01
C ARG A 185 -2.52 17.96 -2.62
N GLU A 186 -3.21 17.08 -1.89
CA GLU A 186 -2.91 16.85 -0.48
C GLU A 186 -2.89 15.36 -0.15
N ILE A 187 -2.08 15.00 0.85
CA ILE A 187 -2.04 13.66 1.44
C ILE A 187 -2.20 13.84 2.95
N TYR A 188 -3.13 13.10 3.53
CA TYR A 188 -3.44 13.07 4.96
C TYR A 188 -3.23 11.67 5.50
N ASP A 189 -2.82 11.58 6.77
CA ASP A 189 -2.74 10.31 7.47
C ASP A 189 -3.83 10.19 8.53
N ALA A 190 -4.76 9.28 8.29
CA ALA A 190 -5.87 8.93 9.17
C ALA A 190 -5.65 7.57 9.86
N THR A 191 -4.41 7.08 9.88
CA THR A 191 -4.05 5.84 10.59
C THR A 191 -4.14 6.07 12.09
N VAL A 192 -5.07 5.37 12.74
CA VAL A 192 -5.22 5.32 14.20
C VAL A 192 -3.90 4.88 14.82
N ASP A 193 -3.40 5.62 15.81
CA ASP A 193 -2.16 5.33 16.55
C ASP A 193 -0.87 5.17 15.69
N GLY A 194 -0.92 5.50 14.40
CA GLY A 194 0.20 5.37 13.47
C GLY A 194 1.35 6.32 13.81
N LYS A 195 2.59 5.86 13.64
CA LYS A 195 3.82 6.59 13.97
C LYS A 195 4.36 7.45 12.84
N LEU A 196 3.86 7.31 11.62
CA LEU A 196 4.27 8.12 10.47
C LEU A 196 4.03 9.62 10.74
N GLN A 197 5.05 10.48 10.63
CA GLN A 197 4.93 11.93 10.89
C GLN A 197 5.01 12.81 9.64
N ILE A 198 5.11 12.21 8.46
CA ILE A 198 5.36 12.95 7.22
C ILE A 198 4.12 13.71 6.73
N PHE A 199 2.92 13.18 6.96
CA PHE A 199 1.66 13.77 6.49
C PHE A 199 0.86 14.35 7.65
N PRO A 200 0.06 15.41 7.44
CA PRO A 200 -0.85 15.93 8.46
C PRO A 200 -1.78 14.82 8.97
N LYS A 201 -1.82 14.67 10.30
CA LYS A 201 -2.69 13.71 10.98
C LYS A 201 -4.12 14.23 11.04
N ILE A 202 -5.08 13.36 10.75
CA ILE A 202 -6.52 13.60 10.94
C ILE A 202 -7.17 12.36 11.53
N THR A 203 -8.39 12.47 12.04
CA THR A 203 -9.15 11.28 12.46
C THR A 203 -9.74 10.54 11.25
N PHE A 204 -10.16 9.29 11.48
CA PHE A 204 -10.83 8.50 10.45
C PHE A 204 -12.16 9.15 10.01
N GLU A 205 -12.90 9.71 10.96
CA GLU A 205 -14.17 10.43 10.72
C GLU A 205 -13.92 11.68 9.89
N GLN A 206 -12.90 12.48 10.22
CA GLN A 206 -12.51 13.63 9.43
C GLN A 206 -12.13 13.22 8.00
N ALA A 207 -11.45 12.09 7.82
CA ALA A 207 -11.12 11.57 6.49
C ALA A 207 -12.40 11.22 5.71
N LEU A 208 -13.39 10.59 6.34
CA LEU A 208 -14.68 10.28 5.71
C LEU A 208 -15.45 11.54 5.32
N ASP A 209 -15.47 12.55 6.20
CA ASP A 209 -16.16 13.83 5.94
C ASP A 209 -15.48 14.63 4.82
N MET A 210 -14.15 14.63 4.79
CA MET A 210 -13.37 15.32 3.78
C MET A 210 -13.42 14.58 2.43
N CYS A 211 -13.48 13.25 2.41
CA CYS A 211 -13.41 12.47 1.18
C CYS A 211 -14.70 12.58 0.35
N LYS A 212 -14.57 12.68 -0.97
CA LYS A 212 -15.73 12.70 -1.86
C LYS A 212 -16.17 11.26 -2.14
N LYS A 213 -17.45 10.95 -1.91
CA LYS A 213 -18.05 9.67 -2.31
C LYS A 213 -18.00 9.48 -3.84
N LYS A 214 -17.90 8.22 -4.27
CA LYS A 214 -17.82 7.82 -5.68
C LYS A 214 -19.12 8.09 -6.43
#